data_AF-Q2HT71-F1
#
_entry.id   AF-Q2HT71-F1
#
_cell.length_a   1.000
_cell.length_b   1.000
_cell.length_c   1.000
_cell.angle_alpha   90.00
_cell.angle_beta   90.00
_cell.angle_gamma   90.00
#
_symmetry.space_group_name_H-M   'P 1'
#
loop_
_entity.id
_entity.type
_entity.pdbx_description
1 polymer ?
#
loop_
_entity_poly.entity_id
_entity_poly.type
_entity_poly.pdbx_seq_one_letter_code
_entity_poly.pdbx_strand_id
1 'polypeptide(L)'
;MVRKLLRIQHLFAQLTGRLRSEEDEFEILSSLHPSPAVCGFPTEEAQLLIAETEVFDRGMYAGPVGWFGGGESDFAVGIRSALVEQELGALIYAGTGIDEGSNPYLEWDELELKTSKECLSVNAYIHRKRLLASLLFYFISDSVAK
;
A
#
# COMPACT_ATOMS: atom_id res chain seq x y z
N MET A 1 16.16 -8.10 -6.90
CA MET A 1 17.22 -7.11 -6.60
C MET A 1 16.90 -6.42 -5.28
N VAL A 2 17.88 -5.87 -4.54
CA VAL A 2 17.63 -5.20 -3.25
C VAL A 2 17.77 -3.69 -3.42
N ARG A 3 16.73 -2.93 -3.06
CA ARG A 3 16.73 -1.47 -2.99
C ARG A 3 16.93 -1.03 -1.55
N LYS A 4 18.04 -0.32 -1.27
CA LYS A 4 18.34 0.20 0.07
C LYS A 4 17.77 1.60 0.25
N LEU A 5 16.94 1.78 1.26
CA LEU A 5 16.53 3.11 1.76
C LEU A 5 17.24 3.38 3.08
N LEU A 6 17.07 4.59 3.61
CA LEU A 6 17.77 5.05 4.83
C LEU A 6 17.55 4.18 6.08
N ARG A 7 16.42 3.48 6.20
CA ARG A 7 16.08 2.66 7.40
C ARG A 7 15.56 1.26 7.08
N ILE A 8 15.16 0.99 5.85
CA ILE A 8 14.53 -0.27 5.43
C ILE A 8 15.09 -0.66 4.06
N GLN A 9 15.22 -1.96 3.81
CA GLN A 9 15.60 -2.50 2.51
C GLN A 9 14.39 -3.20 1.87
N HIS A 10 14.22 -3.04 0.56
CA HIS A 10 13.11 -3.61 -0.19
C HIS A 10 13.63 -4.63 -1.20
N LEU A 11 13.03 -5.81 -1.25
CA LEU A 11 13.16 -6.69 -2.40
C LEU A 11 12.29 -6.14 -3.52
N PHE A 12 12.85 -6.01 -4.72
CA PHE A 12 12.08 -5.59 -5.88
C PHE A 12 12.48 -6.37 -7.14
N ALA A 13 11.52 -6.47 -8.04
CA ALA A 13 11.68 -6.97 -9.40
C ALA A 13 11.18 -5.90 -10.36
N GLN A 14 11.92 -5.66 -11.44
CA GLN A 14 11.48 -4.79 -12.52
C GLN A 14 10.84 -5.65 -13.61
N LEU A 15 9.61 -5.34 -13.97
CA LEU A 15 8.90 -5.96 -15.07
C LEU A 15 8.80 -4.95 -16.21
N THR A 16 9.09 -5.39 -17.43
CA THR A 16 8.96 -4.57 -18.64
C THR A 16 8.21 -5.36 -19.70
N GLY A 17 7.43 -4.66 -20.52
CA GLY A 17 6.65 -5.24 -21.60
C GLY A 17 6.43 -4.21 -22.69
N ARG A 18 6.03 -4.69 -23.88
CA ARG A 18 5.63 -3.82 -24.98
C ARG A 18 4.12 -3.86 -25.10
N LEU A 19 3.49 -2.70 -25.01
CA LEU A 19 2.04 -2.55 -25.18
C LEU A 19 1.65 -2.89 -26.61
N ARG A 20 0.46 -3.47 -26.76
CA ARG A 20 -0.19 -3.60 -28.07
C ARG A 20 -0.69 -2.23 -28.50
N SER A 21 -0.69 -1.95 -29.81
CA SER A 21 -0.88 -0.61 -30.38
C SER A 21 -2.24 0.06 -30.11
N GLU A 22 -3.12 -0.57 -29.34
CA GLU A 22 -4.51 -0.17 -29.15
C GLU A 22 -4.93 -0.16 -27.68
N GLU A 23 -4.04 -0.46 -26.73
CA GLU A 23 -4.40 -0.48 -25.31
C GLU A 23 -4.43 0.95 -24.74
N ASP A 24 -5.54 1.27 -24.09
CA ASP A 24 -5.72 2.52 -23.34
C ASP A 24 -4.84 2.50 -22.08
N GLU A 25 -4.06 3.56 -21.85
CA GLU A 25 -3.22 3.72 -20.67
C GLU A 25 -4.01 3.56 -19.37
N PHE A 26 -5.29 3.96 -19.37
CA PHE A 26 -6.18 3.80 -18.23
C PHE A 26 -6.57 2.33 -17.99
N GLU A 27 -6.81 1.55 -19.05
CA GLU A 27 -7.10 0.12 -18.91
C GLU A 27 -5.90 -0.64 -18.37
N ILE A 28 -4.69 -0.28 -18.83
CA ILE A 28 -3.44 -0.86 -18.31
C ILE A 28 -3.29 -0.57 -16.83
N LEU A 29 -3.43 0.70 -16.41
CA LEU A 29 -3.36 1.08 -15.01
C LEU A 29 -4.40 0.31 -14.16
N SER A 30 -5.64 0.22 -14.65
CA SER A 30 -6.74 -0.48 -13.98
C SER A 30 -6.50 -2.00 -13.87
N SER A 31 -5.75 -2.59 -14.80
CA SER A 31 -5.40 -4.02 -14.74
C SER A 31 -4.26 -4.32 -13.77
N LEU A 32 -3.35 -3.36 -13.57
CA LEU A 32 -2.17 -3.51 -12.70
C LEU A 32 -2.45 -3.12 -11.25
N HIS A 33 -3.50 -2.33 -11.03
CA HIS A 33 -3.88 -1.81 -9.72
C HIS A 33 -5.24 -2.39 -9.28
N PRO A 34 -5.40 -2.82 -8.02
CA PRO A 34 -4.42 -2.76 -6.95
C PRO A 34 -3.39 -3.89 -7.01
N SER A 35 -2.15 -3.57 -6.63
CA SER A 35 -1.09 -4.57 -6.62
C SER A 35 -1.18 -5.47 -5.39
N PRO A 36 -0.69 -6.73 -5.46
CA PRO A 36 -0.64 -7.62 -4.30
C PRO A 36 0.12 -7.04 -3.10
N ALA A 37 1.05 -6.11 -3.34
CA ALA A 37 1.83 -5.49 -2.28
C ALA A 37 1.03 -4.52 -1.39
N VAL A 38 -0.11 -4.01 -1.86
CA VAL A 38 -0.97 -3.08 -1.10
C VAL A 38 -2.38 -3.59 -0.83
N CYS A 39 -2.80 -4.59 -1.58
CA CYS A 39 -4.10 -5.22 -1.43
C CYS A 39 -4.01 -6.63 -0.85
N GLY A 40 -2.98 -7.41 -1.19
CA GLY A 40 -2.92 -8.84 -0.92
C GLY A 40 -3.24 -9.70 -2.15
N PHE A 41 -3.16 -11.01 -1.97
CA PHE A 41 -3.50 -12.00 -2.98
C PHE A 41 -4.15 -13.23 -2.32
N PRO A 42 -5.22 -13.81 -2.88
CA PRO A 42 -6.00 -13.36 -4.05
C PRO A 42 -6.64 -11.98 -3.87
N THR A 43 -6.72 -11.19 -4.96
CA THR A 43 -7.02 -9.75 -4.89
C THR A 43 -8.44 -9.46 -4.39
N GLU A 44 -9.45 -10.18 -4.87
CA GLU A 44 -10.87 -9.91 -4.52
C GLU A 44 -11.13 -10.18 -3.04
N GLU A 45 -10.67 -11.33 -2.55
CA GLU A 45 -10.80 -11.75 -1.16
C GLU A 45 -10.05 -10.80 -0.22
N ALA A 46 -8.86 -10.36 -0.62
CA ALA A 46 -8.09 -9.42 0.18
C ALA A 46 -8.74 -8.03 0.21
N GLN A 47 -9.37 -7.56 -0.88
CA GLN A 47 -10.15 -6.32 -0.87
C GLN A 47 -11.35 -6.41 0.08
N LEU A 48 -12.09 -7.52 0.05
CA LEU A 48 -13.23 -7.74 0.94
C LEU A 48 -12.78 -7.72 2.41
N LEU A 49 -11.71 -8.44 2.73
CA LEU A 49 -11.17 -8.48 4.08
C LEU A 49 -10.72 -7.10 4.57
N ILE A 50 -10.05 -6.33 3.71
CA ILE A 50 -9.65 -4.95 4.00
C ILE A 50 -10.89 -4.10 4.31
N ALA A 51 -11.93 -4.19 3.48
CA ALA A 51 -13.16 -3.42 3.65
C ALA A 51 -13.93 -3.80 4.93
N GLU A 52 -13.87 -5.06 5.36
CA GLU A 52 -14.50 -5.54 6.59
C GLU A 52 -13.69 -5.18 7.86
N THR A 53 -12.37 -5.14 7.76
CA THR A 53 -11.46 -4.98 8.91
C THR A 53 -11.12 -3.51 9.18
N GLU A 54 -11.01 -2.68 8.15
CA GLU A 54 -10.64 -1.28 8.30
C GLU A 54 -11.84 -0.40 8.58
N VAL A 55 -11.89 0.15 9.80
CA VAL A 55 -12.98 1.05 10.25
C VAL A 55 -12.85 2.49 9.73
N PHE A 56 -12.19 2.69 8.60
CA PHE A 56 -11.90 4.00 8.03
C PHE A 56 -11.80 3.93 6.49
N ASP A 57 -11.99 5.08 5.85
CA ASP A 57 -11.76 5.23 4.41
C ASP A 57 -10.27 5.48 4.15
N ARG A 58 -9.66 4.69 3.27
CA ARG A 58 -8.26 4.87 2.84
C ARG A 58 -8.08 6.17 2.04
N GLY A 59 -9.12 6.70 1.42
CA GLY A 59 -9.04 7.85 0.53
C GLY A 59 -8.01 7.61 -0.58
N MET A 60 -6.98 8.45 -0.64
CA MET A 60 -5.88 8.31 -1.62
C MET A 60 -4.80 7.31 -1.19
N TYR A 61 -4.86 6.76 0.02
CA TYR A 61 -3.87 5.81 0.49
C TYR A 61 -3.91 4.53 -0.33
N ALA A 62 -2.72 4.05 -0.70
CA ALA A 62 -2.50 2.89 -1.56
C ALA A 62 -3.07 3.00 -2.98
N GLY A 63 -3.72 4.09 -3.38
CA GLY A 63 -4.18 4.31 -4.76
C GLY A 63 -3.07 4.73 -5.74
N PRO A 64 -3.32 4.71 -7.05
CA PRO A 64 -2.37 5.20 -8.04
C PRO A 64 -2.32 6.75 -8.03
N VAL A 65 -1.11 7.30 -8.05
CA VAL A 65 -0.85 8.75 -8.06
C VAL A 65 0.12 9.05 -9.19
N GLY A 66 -0.30 9.87 -10.15
CA GLY A 66 0.48 10.10 -11.36
C GLY A 66 -0.25 10.94 -12.40
N TRP A 67 0.17 10.82 -13.65
CA TRP A 67 -0.36 11.60 -14.77
C TRP A 67 -0.33 10.81 -16.08
N PHE A 68 -1.22 11.21 -17.00
CA PHE A 68 -1.26 10.78 -18.39
C PHE A 68 -0.92 11.97 -19.30
N GLY A 69 -0.12 11.79 -20.35
CA GLY A 69 0.05 12.84 -21.36
C GLY A 69 1.25 12.70 -22.29
N GLY A 70 1.18 13.36 -23.45
CA GLY A 70 2.36 13.48 -24.34
C GLY A 70 2.89 12.17 -24.91
N GLY A 71 2.11 11.08 -24.87
CA GLY A 71 2.51 9.74 -25.33
C GLY A 71 3.18 8.88 -24.26
N GLU A 72 3.21 9.35 -23.01
CA GLU A 72 3.74 8.62 -21.87
C GLU A 72 2.83 8.81 -20.64
N SER A 73 2.99 7.91 -19.68
CA SER A 73 2.32 8.00 -18.39
C SER A 73 3.23 7.47 -17.29
N ASP A 74 3.13 8.07 -16.11
CA ASP A 74 3.93 7.69 -14.94
C ASP A 74 3.07 7.73 -13.68
N PHE A 75 3.08 6.61 -12.95
CA PHE A 75 2.29 6.40 -11.75
C PHE A 75 3.12 5.75 -10.66
N ALA A 76 2.94 6.26 -9.45
CA ALA A 76 3.41 5.64 -8.22
C ALA A 76 2.21 5.21 -7.36
N VAL A 77 2.45 4.26 -6.46
CA VAL A 77 1.44 3.90 -5.45
C VAL A 77 1.52 4.90 -4.30
N GLY A 78 0.37 5.44 -3.87
CA GLY A 78 0.20 6.42 -2.81
C GLY A 78 0.46 5.87 -1.41
N ILE A 79 1.70 5.47 -1.14
CA ILE A 79 2.20 5.00 0.16
C ILE A 79 3.25 5.95 0.72
N ARG A 80 3.53 5.87 2.03
CA ARG A 80 4.44 6.80 2.73
C ARG A 80 4.05 8.26 2.51
N SER A 81 2.74 8.50 2.57
CA SER A 81 2.09 9.76 2.28
C SER A 81 1.19 10.14 3.47
N ALA A 82 0.79 11.41 3.48
CA ALA A 82 -0.21 11.91 4.41
C ALA A 82 -1.32 12.61 3.63
N LEU A 83 -2.57 12.38 4.02
CA LEU A 83 -3.70 13.16 3.55
C LEU A 83 -3.85 14.36 4.49
N VAL A 84 -3.73 15.57 3.95
CA VAL A 84 -3.85 16.80 4.72
C VAL A 84 -5.21 17.44 4.45
N GLU A 85 -6.00 17.59 5.51
CA GLU A 85 -7.32 18.19 5.47
C GLU A 85 -7.36 19.42 6.39
N GLN A 86 -8.03 20.47 5.93
CA GLN A 86 -8.04 21.77 6.63
C GLN A 86 -8.61 21.68 8.05
N GLU A 87 -9.64 20.85 8.27
CA GLU A 87 -10.32 20.73 9.57
C GLU A 87 -9.80 19.58 10.44
N LEU A 88 -9.29 18.51 9.82
CA LEU A 88 -8.91 17.27 10.49
C LEU A 88 -7.39 17.13 10.71
N GLY A 89 -6.58 18.03 10.13
CA GLY A 89 -5.13 17.98 10.20
C GLY A 89 -4.54 16.98 9.20
N ALA A 90 -3.44 16.33 9.57
CA ALA A 90 -2.78 15.34 8.72
C ALA A 90 -3.11 13.90 9.16
N LEU A 91 -3.61 13.09 8.23
CA LEU A 91 -3.82 11.65 8.38
C LEU A 91 -2.62 10.93 7.75
N ILE A 92 -1.88 10.18 8.57
CA ILE A 92 -0.75 9.37 8.14
C ILE A 92 -1.20 7.92 8.09
N TYR A 93 -0.97 7.26 6.97
CA TYR A 93 -1.32 5.87 6.75
C TYR A 93 -0.05 5.02 6.62
N ALA A 94 -0.08 3.82 7.21
CA ALA A 94 0.93 2.81 6.97
C ALA A 94 0.30 1.42 7.05
N GLY A 95 0.90 0.52 6.30
CA GLY A 95 0.48 -0.87 6.20
C GLY A 95 1.71 -1.76 6.09
N THR A 96 1.51 -3.03 6.39
CA THR A 96 2.51 -4.07 6.26
C THR A 96 1.86 -5.30 5.64
N GLY A 97 2.65 -6.06 4.87
CA GLY A 97 2.17 -7.32 4.31
C GLY A 97 2.21 -8.36 5.41
N ILE A 98 1.12 -9.08 5.63
CA ILE A 98 1.03 -10.10 6.66
C ILE A 98 0.80 -11.43 5.96
N ASP A 99 1.59 -12.44 6.35
CA ASP A 99 1.45 -13.83 5.91
C ASP A 99 1.22 -14.77 7.09
N GLU A 100 1.08 -16.08 6.83
CA GLU A 100 0.86 -17.09 7.87
C GLU A 100 1.99 -17.19 8.91
N GLY A 101 3.20 -16.77 8.57
CA GLY A 101 4.39 -16.76 9.42
C GLY A 101 4.64 -15.43 10.11
N SER A 102 3.85 -14.40 9.82
CA SER A 102 4.02 -13.07 10.40
C SER A 102 3.83 -13.07 11.93
N ASN A 103 4.71 -12.34 12.61
CA ASN A 103 4.61 -12.11 14.05
C ASN A 103 3.97 -10.74 14.31
N PRO A 104 2.82 -10.65 14.99
CA PRO A 104 2.11 -9.38 15.19
C PRO A 104 2.96 -8.27 15.83
N TYR A 105 3.89 -8.62 16.72
CA TYR A 105 4.78 -7.64 17.36
C TYR A 105 5.84 -7.12 16.40
N LEU A 106 6.42 -7.98 15.56
CA LEU A 106 7.41 -7.55 14.55
C LEU A 106 6.76 -6.69 13.46
N GLU A 107 5.53 -7.03 13.06
CA GLU A 107 4.75 -6.23 12.11
C GLU A 107 4.43 -4.83 12.65
N TRP A 108 4.14 -4.76 13.95
CA TRP A 108 3.95 -3.48 14.64
C TRP A 108 5.22 -2.62 14.63
N ASP A 109 6.37 -3.22 14.96
CA ASP A 109 7.66 -2.52 14.94
C ASP A 109 7.99 -2.01 13.52
N GLU A 110 7.68 -2.78 12.48
CA GLU A 110 7.87 -2.35 11.09
C GLU A 110 6.99 -1.15 10.73
N LEU A 111 5.73 -1.12 11.18
CA LEU A 111 4.83 0.02 10.97
C LEU A 111 5.34 1.30 11.66
N GLU A 112 5.87 1.19 12.86
CA GLU A 112 6.48 2.33 13.55
C GLU A 112 7.72 2.86 12.78
N LEU A 113 8.57 1.96 12.30
CA LEU A 113 9.73 2.33 11.48
C LEU A 113 9.32 3.02 10.17
N LYS A 114 8.24 2.54 9.53
CA LYS A 114 7.67 3.14 8.32
C LYS A 114 7.14 4.55 8.58
N THR A 115 6.33 4.76 9.61
CA THR A 115 5.62 6.03 9.90
C THR A 115 6.45 7.10 10.61
N SER A 116 7.57 6.73 11.22
CA SER A 116 8.39 7.64 12.01
C SER A 116 8.93 8.84 11.22
N LYS A 117 9.07 8.76 9.89
CA LYS A 117 9.59 9.88 9.07
C LYS A 117 8.52 10.94 8.84
N GLU A 118 7.34 10.50 8.45
CA GLU A 118 6.19 11.32 8.11
C GLU A 118 5.75 12.12 9.35
N CYS A 119 5.78 11.47 10.51
CA CYS A 119 5.50 12.12 11.79
C CYS A 119 6.52 13.21 12.17
N LEU A 120 7.79 13.08 11.75
CA LEU A 120 8.83 14.09 12.03
C LEU A 120 8.83 15.23 11.01
N SER A 121 8.46 14.95 9.75
CA SER A 121 8.39 15.97 8.69
C SER A 121 7.13 16.82 8.75
N VAL A 122 6.02 16.26 9.22
CA VAL A 122 4.76 16.97 9.38
C VAL A 122 4.73 17.59 10.78
N ASN A 123 5.34 18.77 10.94
CA ASN A 123 5.26 19.60 12.16
C ASN A 123 3.87 20.26 12.34
N ALA A 124 2.84 19.71 11.69
CA ALA A 124 1.47 20.18 11.77
C ALA A 124 0.74 19.35 12.82
N TYR A 125 0.10 20.04 13.78
CA TYR A 125 -0.87 19.52 14.75
C TYR A 125 -1.40 18.11 14.41
N ILE A 126 -0.70 17.07 14.88
CA ILE A 126 -1.16 15.69 14.74
C ILE A 126 -2.26 15.50 15.78
N HIS A 127 -3.51 15.78 15.40
CA HIS A 127 -4.65 15.59 16.30
C HIS A 127 -4.96 14.10 16.55
N ARG A 128 -4.60 13.21 15.63
CA ARG A 128 -4.65 11.75 15.82
C ARG A 128 -3.58 11.03 15.01
N LYS A 129 -2.68 10.30 15.66
CA LYS A 129 -2.04 9.13 15.03
C LYS A 129 -3.07 8.01 15.03
N ARG A 130 -3.61 7.66 13.87
CA ARG A 130 -4.26 6.35 13.69
C ARG A 130 -3.22 5.40 13.09
N LEU A 131 -2.42 4.80 13.97
CA LEU A 131 -1.60 3.64 13.62
C LEU A 131 -2.56 2.45 13.55
N LEU A 132 -2.81 1.96 12.35
CA LEU A 132 -3.60 0.76 12.14
C LEU A 132 -2.71 -0.22 11.40
N ALA A 133 -2.33 -1.28 12.11
CA ALA A 133 -1.88 -2.51 11.48
C ALA A 133 -3.13 -3.08 10.79
N SER A 134 -3.25 -2.86 9.49
CA SER A 134 -4.24 -3.58 8.72
C SER A 134 -3.85 -5.06 8.78
N LEU A 135 -4.62 -5.81 9.58
CA LEU A 135 -4.55 -7.26 9.66
C LEU A 135 -4.81 -7.83 8.27
N LEU A 136 -3.80 -8.46 7.65
CA LEU A 136 -4.00 -9.42 6.58
C LEU A 136 -3.87 -10.82 7.20
N PHE A 137 -4.97 -11.51 7.45
CA PHE A 137 -4.95 -12.91 7.87
C PHE A 137 -5.78 -13.75 6.89
N TYR A 138 -5.23 -14.92 6.52
CA TYR A 138 -5.81 -16.06 5.75
C TYR A 138 -5.83 -15.90 4.20
N PHE A 139 -5.37 -16.84 3.35
CA PHE A 139 -5.44 -18.32 3.34
C PHE A 139 -4.22 -18.95 2.58
N ILE A 140 -3.34 -19.73 3.22
CA ILE A 140 -2.73 -20.96 2.65
C ILE A 140 -2.50 -21.95 3.81
N SER A 141 -3.54 -22.62 4.29
CA SER A 141 -3.33 -23.78 5.17
C SER A 141 -4.33 -24.93 4.99
N ASP A 142 -5.48 -24.73 4.32
CA ASP A 142 -6.52 -25.77 4.28
C ASP A 142 -6.88 -26.37 2.91
N SER A 143 -6.10 -26.15 1.83
CA SER A 143 -6.36 -26.78 0.52
C SER A 143 -5.28 -27.76 0.02
N VAL A 144 -4.31 -28.15 0.86
CA VAL A 144 -3.39 -29.28 0.56
C VAL A 144 -3.42 -30.36 1.67
N ALA A 145 -4.43 -30.32 2.53
CA ALA A 145 -4.74 -31.39 3.47
C ALA A 145 -6.16 -31.93 3.23
N LYS A 146 -6.42 -32.40 2.01
CA LYS A 146 -7.39 -33.47 1.68
C LYS A 146 -7.19 -33.96 0.25
#